data_AF-A0A8S3IUS5-F1
#
_entry.id   AF-A0A8S3IUS5-F1
#
_cell.length_a   1.000
_cell.length_b   1.000
_cell.length_c   1.000
_cell.angle_alpha   90.00
_cell.angle_beta   90.00
_cell.angle_gamma   90.00
#
_symmetry.space_group_name_H-M   'P 1'
#
loop_
_entity.id
_entity.type
_entity.pdbx_description
1 polymer ?
#
loop_
_entity_poly.entity_id
_entity_poly.type
_entity_poly.pdbx_seq_one_letter_code
_entity_poly.pdbx_strand_id
1 'polypeptide(L)'
;GSDKNQSSKSRRACIVVRQKGKVEELENVVRSLENINWDAEFTVHVGIAHTRWATHGEPNAVNSHPQRSDEQNQFVCVHNGIITNYKDIKQYLTNKGYRFESETDTEVVVKLVKYLYDKHKTENISFQKLIEMACSQLEGAFALLFKSTHFPGELCATRRGSPMVIGVKCADQLAANHIPVMFSK
;
A
#
# COMPACT_ATOMS: atom_id res chain seq x y z
N GLY A 1 -2.72 39.05 22.41
CA GLY A 1 -3.45 38.64 21.20
C GLY A 1 -2.75 37.43 20.66
N SER A 2 -3.07 36.28 21.23
CA SER A 2 -2.29 35.05 21.13
C SER A 2 -2.93 34.11 20.11
N ASP A 3 -2.08 33.35 19.41
CA ASP A 3 -2.38 32.07 18.77
C ASP A 3 -3.26 32.08 17.50
N LYS A 4 -2.60 32.37 16.37
CA LYS A 4 -2.96 31.81 15.06
C LYS A 4 -1.72 31.24 14.37
N ASN A 5 -1.18 30.12 14.85
CA ASN A 5 -0.28 29.29 14.05
C ASN A 5 -0.11 27.85 14.59
N GLN A 6 -1.22 27.19 14.92
CA GLN A 6 -1.27 25.72 14.99
C GLN A 6 -2.23 25.22 13.91
N SER A 7 -1.76 25.24 12.66
CA SER A 7 -2.27 24.35 11.64
C SER A 7 -1.92 22.92 12.08
N SER A 8 -2.86 22.29 12.79
CA SER A 8 -2.75 20.87 13.08
C SER A 8 -2.80 20.12 11.75
N LYS A 9 -1.65 19.60 11.31
CA LYS A 9 -1.59 18.56 10.30
C LYS A 9 -2.30 17.34 10.87
N SER A 10 -3.63 17.31 10.81
CA SER A 10 -4.41 16.11 11.02
C SER A 10 -3.91 15.11 10.00
N ARG A 11 -3.12 14.13 10.44
CA ARG A 11 -2.67 13.02 9.60
C ARG A 11 -3.94 12.35 9.09
N ARG A 12 -4.27 12.56 7.80
CA ARG A 12 -5.41 11.90 7.18
C ARG A 12 -5.19 10.39 7.31
N ALA A 13 -6.07 9.75 8.07
CA ALA A 13 -5.98 8.32 8.35
C ALA A 13 -6.11 7.52 7.05
N CYS A 14 -5.28 6.50 6.86
CA CYS A 14 -5.48 5.55 5.78
C CYS A 14 -6.55 4.55 6.23
N ILE A 15 -7.69 4.53 5.53
CA ILE A 15 -8.79 3.61 5.81
C ILE A 15 -8.60 2.36 4.97
N VAL A 16 -8.72 1.19 5.61
CA VAL A 16 -8.63 -0.13 4.97
C VAL A 16 -9.93 -0.87 5.26
N VAL A 17 -10.65 -1.24 4.20
CA VAL A 17 -11.87 -2.03 4.27
C VAL A 17 -11.63 -3.31 3.49
N ARG A 18 -11.93 -4.45 4.12
CA ARG A 18 -11.69 -5.78 3.59
C ARG A 18 -12.92 -6.63 3.90
N GLN A 19 -13.38 -7.40 2.91
CA GLN A 19 -14.52 -8.28 3.06
C GLN A 19 -14.27 -9.59 2.31
N LYS A 20 -14.69 -10.71 2.91
CA LYS A 20 -14.76 -12.00 2.21
C LYS A 20 -16.07 -12.05 1.42
N GLY A 21 -16.01 -12.47 0.17
CA GLY A 21 -17.19 -12.60 -0.69
C GLY A 21 -16.94 -12.00 -2.06
N LYS A 22 -18.03 -11.64 -2.75
CA LYS A 22 -18.00 -10.89 -3.98
C LYS A 22 -17.80 -9.39 -3.66
N VAL A 23 -17.71 -8.60 -4.72
CA VAL A 23 -17.52 -7.15 -4.62
C VAL A 23 -18.75 -6.45 -4.02
N GLU A 24 -19.95 -7.01 -4.23
CA GLU A 24 -21.20 -6.48 -3.69
C GLU A 24 -21.21 -6.49 -2.15
N GLU A 25 -20.70 -7.54 -1.51
CA GLU A 25 -20.60 -7.56 -0.05
C GLU A 25 -19.60 -6.51 0.47
N LEU A 26 -18.50 -6.27 -0.25
CA LEU A 26 -17.56 -5.20 0.10
C LEU A 26 -18.22 -3.82 -0.03
N GLU A 27 -18.99 -3.60 -1.09
CA GLU A 27 -19.72 -2.34 -1.30
C GLU A 27 -20.69 -2.06 -0.16
N ASN A 28 -21.45 -3.08 0.28
CA ASN A 28 -22.39 -2.94 1.40
C ASN A 28 -21.66 -2.53 2.69
N VAL A 29 -20.52 -3.15 3.00
CA VAL A 29 -19.71 -2.80 4.18
C VAL A 29 -19.17 -1.37 4.07
N VAL A 30 -18.69 -0.96 2.90
CA VAL A 30 -18.18 0.40 2.67
C VAL A 30 -19.29 1.44 2.88
N ARG A 31 -20.50 1.20 2.34
CA ARG A 31 -21.65 2.10 2.49
C ARG A 31 -22.16 2.17 3.93
N SER A 32 -21.95 1.13 4.74
CA SER A 32 -22.37 1.12 6.15
C SER A 32 -21.37 1.80 7.10
N LEU A 33 -20.24 2.32 6.62
CA LEU A 33 -19.27 2.99 7.48
C LEU A 33 -19.76 4.37 7.93
N GLU A 34 -19.94 4.56 9.23
CA GLU A 34 -20.41 5.83 9.82
C GLU A 34 -19.33 6.92 9.86
N ASN A 35 -18.05 6.55 9.77
CA ASN A 35 -16.92 7.46 9.86
C ASN A 35 -16.41 7.97 8.49
N ILE A 36 -17.20 7.77 7.43
CA ILE A 36 -16.91 8.26 6.09
C ILE A 36 -17.81 9.47 5.80
N ASN A 37 -17.19 10.63 5.58
CA ASN A 37 -17.87 11.76 4.98
C ASN A 37 -17.89 11.59 3.45
N TRP A 38 -19.03 11.22 2.91
CA TRP A 38 -19.23 11.02 1.47
C TRP A 38 -19.20 12.32 0.66
N ASP A 39 -19.39 13.46 1.32
CA ASP A 39 -19.33 14.79 0.71
C ASP A 39 -17.91 15.40 0.78
N ALA A 40 -16.92 14.65 1.28
CA ALA A 40 -15.55 15.13 1.37
C ALA A 40 -14.91 15.26 -0.02
N GLU A 41 -14.43 16.47 -0.33
CA GLU A 41 -13.71 16.73 -1.57
C GLU A 41 -12.19 16.56 -1.40
N PHE A 42 -11.56 15.89 -2.36
CA PHE A 42 -10.11 15.68 -2.39
C PHE A 42 -9.51 16.24 -3.67
N THR A 43 -8.63 17.24 -3.53
CA THR A 43 -7.82 17.74 -4.65
C THR A 43 -6.77 16.73 -5.11
N VAL A 44 -6.23 15.94 -4.18
CA VAL A 44 -5.30 14.83 -4.45
C VAL A 44 -5.70 13.65 -3.55
N HIS A 45 -5.94 12.49 -4.17
CA HIS A 45 -6.28 11.25 -3.47
C HIS A 45 -5.71 10.03 -4.19
N VAL A 46 -5.29 9.04 -3.42
CA VAL A 46 -4.84 7.74 -3.92
C VAL A 46 -5.71 6.65 -3.30
N GLY A 47 -6.44 5.92 -4.14
CA GLY A 47 -7.17 4.71 -3.76
C GLY A 47 -6.48 3.48 -4.34
N ILE A 48 -6.45 2.39 -3.58
CA ILE A 48 -6.04 1.06 -4.07
C ILE A 48 -7.14 0.06 -3.72
N ALA A 49 -7.43 -0.85 -4.64
CA ALA A 49 -8.42 -1.90 -4.48
C ALA A 49 -7.89 -3.21 -5.09
N HIS A 50 -8.41 -4.35 -4.61
CA HIS A 50 -7.94 -5.66 -5.05
C HIS A 50 -9.02 -6.72 -4.89
N THR A 51 -9.13 -7.59 -5.88
CA THR A 51 -9.87 -8.85 -5.78
C THR A 51 -8.85 -9.98 -5.71
N ARG A 52 -8.96 -10.84 -4.69
CA ARG A 52 -7.94 -11.84 -4.38
C ARG A 52 -8.39 -13.25 -4.73
N TRP A 53 -7.57 -13.96 -5.50
CA TRP A 53 -7.60 -15.43 -5.55
C TRP A 53 -6.57 -15.97 -4.54
N ALA A 54 -7.01 -16.73 -3.55
CA ALA A 54 -6.13 -17.15 -2.45
C ALA A 54 -5.10 -18.20 -2.91
N THR A 55 -3.81 -17.87 -2.80
CA THR A 55 -2.68 -18.80 -3.00
C THR A 55 -2.06 -19.24 -1.67
N HIS A 56 -2.06 -18.37 -0.66
CA HIS A 56 -1.62 -18.62 0.72
C HIS A 56 -2.69 -18.17 1.72
N GLY A 57 -2.94 -18.98 2.75
CA GLY A 57 -3.97 -18.70 3.76
C GLY A 57 -5.40 -18.81 3.24
N GLU A 58 -6.33 -19.13 4.14
CA GLU A 58 -7.74 -19.27 3.77
C GLU A 58 -8.38 -17.92 3.35
N PRO A 59 -9.43 -17.94 2.51
CA PRO A 59 -10.19 -16.73 2.18
C PRO A 59 -10.92 -16.20 3.44
N ASN A 60 -10.42 -15.09 3.97
CA ASN A 60 -11.03 -14.32 5.06
C ASN A 60 -10.61 -12.83 4.96
N ALA A 61 -11.24 -11.95 5.75
CA ALA A 61 -10.98 -10.52 5.67
C ALA A 61 -9.54 -10.13 6.05
N VAL A 62 -8.88 -10.88 6.94
CA VAL A 62 -7.50 -10.61 7.37
C VAL A 62 -6.49 -10.95 6.27
N ASN A 63 -6.74 -12.03 5.53
CA ASN A 63 -5.93 -12.46 4.38
C ASN A 63 -6.27 -11.69 3.10
N SER A 64 -7.38 -10.96 3.04
CA SER A 64 -7.69 -10.05 1.93
C SER A 64 -6.72 -8.87 1.87
N HIS A 65 -6.46 -8.39 0.65
CA HIS A 65 -5.69 -7.18 0.42
C HIS A 65 -6.62 -5.94 0.50
N PRO A 66 -6.09 -4.73 0.80
CA PRO A 66 -4.68 -4.41 1.04
C PRO A 66 -4.14 -5.00 2.36
N GLN A 67 -2.90 -5.50 2.35
CA GLN A 67 -2.18 -5.81 3.59
C GLN A 67 -1.55 -4.53 4.16
N ARG A 68 -1.42 -4.47 5.48
CA ARG A 68 -0.94 -3.29 6.23
C ARG A 68 0.35 -3.59 7.01
N SER A 69 1.20 -2.57 7.15
CA SER A 69 2.44 -2.69 7.94
C SER A 69 2.19 -2.78 9.44
N ASP A 70 1.22 -2.01 9.94
CA ASP A 70 0.88 -1.83 11.34
C ASP A 70 -0.60 -1.45 11.51
N GLU A 71 -1.06 -1.35 12.76
CA GLU A 71 -2.43 -0.99 13.12
C GLU A 71 -2.82 0.43 12.66
N GLN A 72 -1.84 1.32 12.44
CA GLN A 72 -2.06 2.68 11.97
C GLN A 72 -2.05 2.79 10.43
N ASN A 73 -1.95 1.67 9.72
CA ASN A 73 -1.92 1.60 8.27
C ASN A 73 -0.85 2.53 7.65
N GLN A 74 0.35 2.61 8.26
CA GLN A 74 1.41 3.50 7.78
C GLN A 74 1.83 3.21 6.33
N PHE A 75 1.87 1.93 5.99
CA PHE A 75 2.04 1.45 4.63
C PHE A 75 0.97 0.39 4.36
N VAL A 76 0.41 0.43 3.16
CA VAL A 76 -0.55 -0.57 2.67
C VAL A 76 -0.18 -1.00 1.26
N CYS A 77 -0.39 -2.29 0.95
CA CYS A 77 -0.02 -2.86 -0.33
C CYS A 77 -1.09 -3.83 -0.86
N VAL A 78 -1.32 -3.80 -2.17
CA VAL A 78 -2.01 -4.87 -2.90
C VAL A 78 -1.01 -5.61 -3.79
N HIS A 79 -1.22 -6.92 -3.96
CA HIS A 79 -0.24 -7.81 -4.58
C HIS A 79 -0.92 -8.84 -5.49
N ASN A 80 -0.39 -8.99 -6.71
CA ASN A 80 -0.68 -10.08 -7.63
C ASN A 80 0.60 -10.88 -7.89
N GLY A 81 0.65 -12.11 -7.42
CA GLY A 81 1.82 -12.97 -7.57
C GLY A 81 2.09 -13.82 -6.34
N ILE A 82 3.32 -14.30 -6.23
CA ILE A 82 3.82 -15.08 -5.11
C ILE A 82 5.23 -14.59 -4.76
N ILE A 83 5.43 -14.25 -3.48
CA ILE A 83 6.76 -14.00 -2.92
C ILE A 83 7.33 -15.33 -2.41
N THR A 84 8.33 -15.89 -3.08
CA THR A 84 8.79 -17.26 -2.82
C THR A 84 9.62 -17.38 -1.55
N ASN A 85 10.33 -16.33 -1.16
CA ASN A 85 11.18 -16.26 0.04
C ASN A 85 10.48 -15.61 1.25
N TYR A 86 9.15 -15.56 1.27
CA TYR A 86 8.40 -14.88 2.33
C TYR A 86 8.67 -15.44 3.74
N LYS A 87 8.98 -16.74 3.87
CA LYS A 87 9.25 -17.39 5.16
C LYS A 87 10.51 -16.83 5.82
N ASP A 88 11.58 -16.65 5.04
CA ASP A 88 12.86 -16.13 5.53
C ASP A 88 12.72 -14.69 6.00
N ILE A 89 12.03 -13.87 5.18
CA ILE A 89 11.79 -12.47 5.53
C ILE A 89 10.84 -12.37 6.75
N LYS A 90 9.80 -13.22 6.83
CA LYS A 90 8.88 -13.28 7.98
C LYS A 90 9.65 -13.61 9.27
N GLN A 91 10.53 -14.61 9.23
CA GLN A 91 11.37 -14.96 10.36
C GLN A 91 12.29 -13.81 10.76
N TYR A 92 12.95 -13.17 9.78
CA TYR A 92 13.81 -12.01 10.02
C TYR A 92 13.07 -10.87 10.72
N LEU A 93 11.91 -10.48 10.21
CA LEU A 93 11.11 -9.38 10.75
C LEU A 93 10.54 -9.73 12.14
N THR A 94 10.14 -10.99 12.35
CA THR A 94 9.68 -11.47 13.66
C THR A 94 10.79 -11.33 14.71
N ASN A 95 12.04 -11.68 14.36
CA ASN A 95 13.21 -11.48 15.22
C ASN A 95 13.52 -9.99 15.48
N LYS A 96 13.01 -9.07 14.65
CA LYS A 96 13.07 -7.62 14.86
C LYS A 96 11.87 -7.05 15.62
N GLY A 97 10.97 -7.91 16.12
CA GLY A 97 9.82 -7.51 16.93
C GLY A 97 8.54 -7.20 16.14
N TYR A 98 8.51 -7.45 14.83
CA TYR A 98 7.29 -7.28 14.04
C TYR A 98 6.31 -8.42 14.31
N ARG A 99 5.05 -8.06 14.57
CA ARG A 99 3.94 -9.01 14.70
C ARG A 99 3.21 -9.14 13.37
N PHE A 100 2.79 -10.35 13.02
CA PHE A 100 2.02 -10.66 11.82
C PHE A 100 0.58 -11.00 12.19
N GLU A 101 -0.37 -10.51 11.40
CA GLU A 101 -1.81 -10.77 11.56
C GLU A 101 -2.35 -11.77 10.54
N SER A 102 -1.70 -11.90 9.38
CA SER A 102 -2.14 -12.74 8.27
C SER A 102 -1.19 -13.91 8.00
N GLU A 103 -1.69 -14.82 7.17
CA GLU A 103 -0.94 -15.97 6.66
C GLU A 103 -0.38 -15.70 5.25
N THR A 104 -0.54 -14.47 4.76
CA THR A 104 -0.18 -14.12 3.38
C THR A 104 1.29 -13.75 3.26
N ASP A 105 1.88 -14.13 2.14
CA ASP A 105 3.18 -13.68 1.69
C ASP A 105 3.22 -12.16 1.47
N THR A 106 2.08 -11.56 1.08
CA THR A 106 1.94 -10.10 0.89
C THR A 106 2.20 -9.29 2.17
N GLU A 107 1.81 -9.77 3.34
CA GLU A 107 2.02 -9.02 4.60
C GLU A 107 3.51 -8.83 4.91
N VAL A 108 4.33 -9.81 4.52
CA VAL A 108 5.79 -9.76 4.66
C VAL A 108 6.37 -8.58 3.87
N VAL A 109 5.84 -8.32 2.67
CA VAL A 109 6.27 -7.22 1.81
C VAL A 109 6.03 -5.86 2.49
N VAL A 110 4.81 -5.63 2.98
CA VAL A 110 4.45 -4.31 3.55
C VAL A 110 5.15 -4.07 4.90
N LYS A 111 5.41 -5.12 5.68
CA LYS A 111 6.22 -5.00 6.91
C LYS A 111 7.70 -4.77 6.62
N LEU A 112 8.24 -5.38 5.55
CA LEU A 112 9.61 -5.11 5.11
C LEU A 112 9.78 -3.64 4.71
N VAL A 113 8.82 -3.07 3.97
CA VAL A 113 8.82 -1.64 3.61
C VAL A 113 8.86 -0.77 4.86
N LYS A 114 8.02 -1.07 5.87
CA LYS A 114 8.06 -0.34 7.14
C LYS A 114 9.39 -0.49 7.87
N TYR A 115 9.96 -1.69 7.92
CA TYR A 115 11.27 -1.93 8.53
C TYR A 115 12.37 -1.08 7.90
N LEU A 116 12.40 -1.00 6.57
CA LEU A 116 13.36 -0.18 5.84
C LEU A 116 13.11 1.31 6.10
N TYR A 117 11.85 1.75 6.13
CA TYR A 117 11.52 3.14 6.44
C TYR A 117 11.98 3.54 7.84
N ASP A 118 11.72 2.71 8.85
CA ASP A 118 12.11 2.99 10.22
C ASP A 118 13.64 3.03 10.38
N LYS A 119 14.38 2.22 9.61
CA LYS A 119 15.86 2.22 9.59
C LYS A 119 16.44 3.47 8.92
N HIS A 120 15.79 3.97 7.86
CA HIS A 120 16.28 5.10 7.07
C HIS A 120 15.55 6.43 7.39
N LYS A 121 14.83 6.50 8.51
CA LYS A 121 13.97 7.65 8.85
C LYS A 121 14.71 9.00 8.95
N THR A 122 16.00 8.98 9.27
CA THR A 122 16.86 10.18 9.34
C THR A 122 17.38 10.61 7.97
N GLU A 123 17.29 9.73 6.98
CA GLU A 123 17.62 10.01 5.59
C GLU A 123 16.34 10.47 4.90
N ASN A 124 16.41 11.53 4.08
CA ASN A 124 15.26 12.01 3.31
C ASN A 124 14.98 11.05 2.13
N ILE A 125 14.63 9.81 2.44
CA ILE A 125 14.46 8.72 1.47
C ILE A 125 13.14 8.90 0.71
N SER A 126 13.22 8.92 -0.62
CA SER A 126 12.03 8.95 -1.49
C SER A 126 11.21 7.65 -1.38
N PHE A 127 9.91 7.73 -1.64
CA PHE A 127 9.04 6.56 -1.63
C PHE A 127 9.50 5.50 -2.64
N GLN A 128 9.88 5.94 -3.84
CA GLN A 128 10.43 5.06 -4.88
C GLN A 128 11.64 4.28 -4.37
N LYS A 129 12.62 4.98 -3.77
CA LYS A 129 13.84 4.33 -3.29
C LYS A 129 13.57 3.30 -2.19
N LEU A 130 12.64 3.62 -1.29
CA LEU A 130 12.21 2.70 -0.26
C LEU A 130 11.62 1.41 -0.85
N ILE A 131 10.77 1.52 -1.87
CA ILE A 131 10.17 0.36 -2.55
C ILE A 131 11.21 -0.42 -3.35
N GLU A 132 12.17 0.24 -4.02
CA GLU A 132 13.30 -0.42 -4.68
C GLU A 132 14.09 -1.30 -3.71
N MET A 133 14.43 -0.75 -2.53
CA MET A 133 15.16 -1.49 -1.49
C MET A 133 14.37 -2.68 -0.96
N ALA A 134 13.05 -2.56 -0.80
CA ALA A 134 12.22 -3.69 -0.41
C ALA A 134 12.21 -4.76 -1.51
N CYS A 135 11.99 -4.37 -2.77
CA CYS A 135 11.90 -5.27 -3.92
C CYS A 135 13.22 -5.99 -4.24
N SER A 136 14.36 -5.42 -3.83
CA SER A 136 15.67 -6.08 -3.98
C SER A 136 15.82 -7.30 -3.06
N GLN A 137 15.01 -7.39 -1.99
CA GLN A 137 15.01 -8.53 -1.07
C GLN A 137 13.94 -9.57 -1.41
N LEU A 138 13.02 -9.27 -2.35
CA LEU A 138 11.92 -10.15 -2.71
C LEU A 138 12.32 -11.09 -3.84
N GLU A 139 11.96 -12.35 -3.68
CA GLU A 139 12.04 -13.37 -4.73
C GLU A 139 10.65 -13.76 -5.22
N GLY A 140 10.58 -14.27 -6.44
CA GLY A 140 9.34 -14.70 -7.08
C GLY A 140 8.83 -13.72 -8.14
N ALA A 141 7.54 -13.79 -8.41
CA ALA A 141 6.87 -12.99 -9.42
C ALA A 141 5.72 -12.23 -8.76
N PHE A 142 5.67 -10.91 -8.95
CA PHE A 142 4.74 -10.02 -8.28
C PHE A 142 4.42 -8.78 -9.13
N ALA A 143 3.23 -8.24 -8.92
CA ALA A 143 2.83 -6.88 -9.27
C ALA A 143 2.28 -6.26 -7.99
N LEU A 144 2.87 -5.13 -7.58
CA LEU A 144 2.64 -4.51 -6.27
C LEU A 144 2.23 -3.05 -6.46
N LEU A 145 1.24 -2.60 -5.71
CA LEU A 145 0.90 -1.18 -5.55
C LEU A 145 0.98 -0.81 -4.07
N PHE A 146 1.71 0.25 -3.77
CA PHE A 146 1.95 0.75 -2.42
C PHE A 146 1.36 2.14 -2.23
N LYS A 147 0.76 2.35 -1.05
CA LYS A 147 0.33 3.65 -0.54
C LYS A 147 0.85 3.82 0.88
N SER A 148 1.16 5.05 1.27
CA SER A 148 1.65 5.36 2.62
C SER A 148 1.07 6.66 3.16
N THR A 149 0.93 6.75 4.49
CA THR A 149 0.62 8.01 5.18
C THR A 149 1.83 8.93 5.30
N HIS A 150 3.06 8.42 5.10
CA HIS A 150 4.29 9.22 5.09
C HIS A 150 4.55 9.88 3.73
N PHE A 151 3.98 9.33 2.65
CA PHE A 151 4.10 9.82 1.27
C PHE A 151 2.71 10.17 0.70
N PRO A 152 2.05 11.23 1.22
CA PRO A 152 0.67 11.54 0.87
C PRO A 152 0.53 11.97 -0.59
N GLY A 153 -0.44 11.37 -1.30
CA GLY A 153 -0.69 11.66 -2.72
C GLY A 153 0.20 10.87 -3.69
N GLU A 154 1.17 10.12 -3.19
CA GLU A 154 2.02 9.25 -3.99
C GLU A 154 1.46 7.82 -4.05
N LEU A 155 1.63 7.18 -5.21
CA LEU A 155 1.39 5.76 -5.44
C LEU A 155 2.66 5.18 -6.05
N CYS A 156 3.22 4.14 -5.42
CA CYS A 156 4.36 3.43 -5.99
C CYS A 156 3.91 2.09 -6.55
N ALA A 157 4.23 1.83 -7.82
CA ALA A 157 3.86 0.63 -8.54
C ALA A 157 5.12 -0.09 -9.04
N THR A 158 5.16 -1.42 -8.92
CA THR A 158 6.30 -2.21 -9.40
C THR A 158 5.84 -3.60 -9.83
N ARG A 159 6.59 -4.21 -10.76
CA ARG A 159 6.32 -5.56 -11.25
C ARG A 159 7.61 -6.34 -11.50
N ARG A 160 7.53 -7.66 -11.31
CA ARG A 160 8.51 -8.66 -11.73
C ARG A 160 7.74 -9.90 -12.14
N GLY A 161 7.80 -10.32 -13.41
CA GLY A 161 7.12 -11.54 -13.87
C GLY A 161 5.57 -11.54 -13.85
N SER A 162 4.91 -10.48 -13.37
CA SER A 162 3.45 -10.31 -13.38
C SER A 162 3.03 -9.12 -14.27
N PRO A 163 1.92 -9.19 -15.03
CA PRO A 163 1.43 -8.09 -15.85
C PRO A 163 1.00 -6.87 -15.02
N MET A 164 1.26 -5.67 -15.53
CA MET A 164 0.79 -4.40 -14.95
C MET A 164 0.66 -3.35 -16.05
N VAL A 165 -0.42 -2.56 -16.02
CA VAL A 165 -0.68 -1.46 -16.95
C VAL A 165 -1.05 -0.22 -16.15
N ILE A 166 -0.61 0.96 -16.61
CA ILE A 166 -0.95 2.26 -16.04
C ILE A 166 -1.74 3.04 -17.10
N GLY A 167 -3.02 3.33 -16.82
CA GLY A 167 -3.83 4.24 -17.61
C GLY A 167 -3.78 5.65 -17.03
N VAL A 168 -3.66 6.67 -17.88
CA VAL A 168 -3.59 8.07 -17.45
C VAL A 168 -4.63 8.89 -18.20
N LYS A 169 -5.36 9.72 -17.47
CA LYS A 169 -6.36 10.65 -17.98
C LYS A 169 -6.18 12.01 -17.30
N CYS A 170 -6.05 13.07 -18.07
CA CYS A 170 -6.07 14.45 -17.58
C CYS A 170 -7.38 15.14 -17.98
N ALA A 171 -7.80 16.13 -17.19
CA ALA A 171 -8.93 17.00 -17.54
C ALA A 171 -8.59 17.89 -18.74
N ASP A 172 -7.36 18.42 -18.75
CA ASP A 172 -6.82 19.20 -19.86
C ASP A 172 -6.06 18.31 -20.84
N GLN A 173 -5.92 18.80 -22.08
CA GLN A 173 -5.08 18.16 -23.08
C GLN A 173 -3.63 18.12 -22.55
N LEU A 174 -3.05 16.92 -22.44
CA LEU A 174 -1.68 16.77 -21.96
C LEU A 174 -0.74 17.59 -22.86
N ALA A 175 0.03 18.51 -22.25
CA ALA A 175 1.00 19.33 -22.99
C ALA A 175 2.09 18.48 -23.69
N ALA A 176 2.24 17.22 -23.26
CA ALA A 176 3.10 16.23 -23.89
C ALA A 176 2.37 14.88 -23.95
N ASN A 177 2.48 14.17 -25.09
CA ASN A 177 2.06 12.77 -25.22
C ASN A 177 2.93 11.80 -24.39
N HIS A 178 3.84 12.31 -23.57
CA HIS A 178 4.73 11.55 -22.71
C HIS A 178 4.48 11.91 -21.26
N ILE A 179 3.96 10.95 -20.52
CA ILE A 179 4.03 10.94 -19.06
C ILE A 179 5.41 10.38 -18.71
N PRO A 180 6.23 11.08 -17.92
CA PRO A 180 7.56 10.57 -17.56
C PRO A 180 7.41 9.29 -16.73
N VAL A 181 7.61 8.14 -17.38
CA VAL A 181 7.71 6.85 -16.70
C VAL A 181 9.16 6.68 -16.29
N MET A 182 9.43 6.85 -15.00
CA MET A 182 10.75 6.61 -14.42
C MET A 182 10.91 5.11 -14.17
N PHE A 183 11.76 4.46 -14.95
CA PHE A 183 12.14 3.07 -14.71
C PHE A 183 13.39 3.04 -13.82
N SER A 184 13.30 2.41 -12.65
CA SER A 184 14.51 1.97 -11.94
C SER A 184 15.08 0.75 -12.65
N LYS A 185 16.39 0.76 -12.88
CA LYS A 185 17.14 -0.44 -13.31
C LYS A 185 17.25 -1.43 -12.16
#